data_AF-A0AA38M629-F1
#
_entry.id   AF-A0AA38M629-F1
#
_cell.length_a   1.000
_cell.length_b   1.000
_cell.length_c   1.000
_cell.angle_alpha   90.00
_cell.angle_beta   90.00
_cell.angle_gamma   90.00
#
_symmetry.space_group_name_H-M   'P 1'
#
loop_
_entity.id
_entity.type
_entity.pdbx_description
1 polymer ?
#
loop_
_entity_poly.entity_id
_entity_poly.type
_entity_poly.pdbx_seq_one_letter_code
_entity_poly.pdbx_strand_id
1 'polypeptide(L)'
;MKRPKGDGKAKSAHKRIRHVRSRDHVTEMLKLCLQKVCELQANLERSDEVHDPEAAGYAACAMETIRFLSSQGLPPDHPIVKGLTEKLLQDRE
;
A
#
# COMPACT_ATOMS: atom_id res chain seq x y z
N MET A 1 55.77 -7.89 50.93
CA MET A 1 55.15 -7.61 49.62
C MET A 1 54.39 -8.85 49.14
N LYS A 2 53.10 -8.73 48.78
CA LYS A 2 52.39 -9.57 47.79
C LYS A 2 50.91 -9.12 47.75
N ARG A 3 50.52 -8.39 46.70
CA ARG A 3 49.12 -8.15 46.35
C ARG A 3 48.69 -9.23 45.35
N PRO A 4 47.55 -9.94 45.55
CA PRO A 4 47.09 -10.89 44.56
C PRO A 4 46.47 -10.13 43.38
N LYS A 5 46.64 -10.72 42.20
CA LYS A 5 46.43 -10.16 40.88
C LYS A 5 45.25 -10.90 40.25
N GLY A 6 44.23 -10.15 39.81
CA GLY A 6 43.48 -10.47 38.59
C GLY A 6 42.07 -11.06 38.71
N ASP A 7 41.07 -10.18 38.84
CA ASP A 7 39.66 -10.47 38.51
C ASP A 7 39.21 -9.63 37.30
N GLY A 8 39.73 -9.96 36.11
CA GLY A 8 39.47 -9.20 34.87
C GLY A 8 38.64 -9.93 33.80
N LYS A 9 38.46 -11.25 33.88
CA LYS A 9 37.98 -12.05 32.73
C LYS A 9 36.44 -12.21 32.63
N ALA A 10 35.69 -12.12 33.72
CA ALA A 10 34.24 -12.37 33.70
C ALA A 10 33.42 -11.28 32.99
N LYS A 11 33.85 -10.02 33.05
CA LYS A 11 33.09 -8.88 32.50
C LYS A 11 33.08 -8.79 30.97
N SER A 12 34.10 -9.35 30.30
CA SER A 12 34.24 -9.29 28.82
C SER A 12 33.31 -10.28 28.10
N ALA A 13 33.09 -11.47 28.68
CA ALA A 13 32.24 -12.50 28.07
C ALA A 13 30.75 -12.13 28.08
N HIS A 14 30.26 -11.55 29.19
CA HIS A 14 28.87 -11.08 29.29
C HIS A 14 28.54 -9.95 28.33
N LYS A 15 29.50 -9.03 28.07
CA LYS A 15 29.31 -7.97 27.06
C LYS A 15 29.14 -8.54 25.65
N ARG A 16 29.92 -9.56 25.29
CA ARG A 16 29.85 -10.22 23.98
C ARG A 16 28.52 -10.94 23.75
N ILE A 17 28.05 -11.73 24.73
CA ILE A 17 26.77 -12.47 24.61
C ILE A 17 25.59 -11.50 24.46
N ARG A 18 25.61 -10.39 25.22
CA ARG A 18 24.56 -9.36 25.14
C ARG A 18 24.54 -8.67 23.77
N HIS A 19 25.70 -8.43 23.18
CA HIS A 19 25.83 -7.79 21.87
C HIS A 19 25.41 -8.71 20.72
N VAL A 20 25.64 -10.02 20.83
CA VAL A 20 25.15 -11.02 19.88
C VAL A 20 23.62 -11.10 19.94
N ARG A 21 23.04 -11.27 21.13
CA ARG A 21 21.57 -11.27 21.31
C ARG A 21 20.89 -9.98 20.84
N SER A 22 21.51 -8.83 21.09
CA SER A 22 21.00 -7.54 20.61
C SER A 22 21.07 -7.44 19.09
N ARG A 23 22.12 -7.99 18.46
CA ARG A 23 22.26 -8.02 16.99
C ARG A 23 21.25 -8.97 16.37
N ASP A 24 20.97 -10.10 17.02
CA ASP A 24 19.94 -11.06 16.59
C ASP A 24 18.54 -10.42 16.63
N HIS A 25 18.23 -9.70 17.70
CA HIS A 25 16.95 -8.99 17.84
C HIS A 25 16.78 -7.88 16.79
N VAL A 26 17.82 -7.07 16.54
CA VAL A 26 17.78 -6.06 15.48
C VAL A 26 17.60 -6.71 14.10
N THR A 27 18.27 -7.83 13.86
CA THR A 27 18.15 -8.58 12.61
C THR A 27 16.73 -9.14 12.43
N GLU A 28 16.12 -9.63 13.50
CA GLU A 28 14.72 -10.09 13.51
C GLU A 28 13.75 -8.95 13.21
N MET A 29 13.93 -7.79 13.85
CA MET A 29 13.11 -6.60 13.56
C MET A 29 13.24 -6.16 12.11
N LEU A 30 14.45 -6.17 11.54
CA LEU A 30 14.68 -5.84 10.13
C LEU A 30 13.95 -6.82 9.20
N LYS A 31 13.93 -8.11 9.52
CA LYS A 31 13.17 -9.12 8.74
C LYS A 31 11.68 -8.85 8.79
N LEU A 32 11.13 -8.52 9.97
CA LEU A 32 9.70 -8.18 10.12
C LEU A 32 9.35 -6.92 9.34
N CYS A 33 10.20 -5.89 9.40
CA CYS A 33 10.02 -4.67 8.61
C CYS A 33 10.03 -4.97 7.11
N LEU A 34 11.01 -5.75 6.62
CA LEU A 34 11.10 -6.13 5.22
C LEU A 34 9.87 -6.93 4.76
N GLN A 35 9.44 -7.91 5.56
CA GLN A 35 8.23 -8.68 5.29
C GLN A 35 7.00 -7.78 5.16
N LYS A 36 6.87 -6.78 6.05
CA LYS A 36 5.74 -5.83 5.99
C LYS A 36 5.81 -4.93 4.76
N VAL A 37 7.01 -4.48 4.37
CA VAL A 37 7.19 -3.70 3.13
C VAL A 37 6.79 -4.51 1.92
N CYS A 38 7.23 -5.76 1.80
CA CYS A 38 6.85 -6.63 0.69
C CYS A 38 5.33 -6.90 0.65
N GLU A 39 4.69 -7.11 1.80
CA GLU A 39 3.22 -7.26 1.89
C GLU A 39 2.50 -6.00 1.41
N LEU A 40 2.94 -4.82 1.84
CA LEU A 40 2.37 -3.54 1.43
C LEU A 40 2.57 -3.28 -0.06
N GLN A 41 3.75 -3.59 -0.61
CA GLN A 41 4.02 -3.51 -2.04
C GLN A 41 3.10 -4.43 -2.84
N ALA A 42 2.95 -5.70 -2.42
CA ALA A 42 2.05 -6.64 -3.08
C ALA A 42 0.57 -6.23 -2.98
N ASN A 43 0.17 -5.49 -1.94
CA ASN A 43 -1.18 -4.93 -1.82
C ASN A 43 -1.39 -3.71 -2.72
N LEU A 44 -0.36 -2.87 -2.88
CA LEU A 44 -0.38 -1.73 -3.79
C LEU A 44 -0.42 -2.20 -5.25
N GLU A 45 0.43 -3.15 -5.63
CA GLU A 45 0.45 -3.75 -6.97
C GLU A 45 -0.90 -4.40 -7.31
N ARG A 46 -1.52 -5.11 -6.36
CA ARG A 46 -2.89 -5.63 -6.51
C ARG A 46 -3.96 -4.55 -6.61
N SER A 47 -3.72 -3.36 -6.07
CA SER A 47 -4.64 -2.22 -6.19
C SER A 47 -4.42 -1.43 -7.48
N ASP A 48 -3.21 -1.47 -8.04
CA ASP A 48 -2.82 -0.83 -9.30
C ASP A 48 -3.15 -1.70 -10.54
N GLU A 49 -3.67 -2.92 -10.37
CA GLU A 49 -3.89 -3.87 -11.46
C GLU A 49 -4.88 -3.40 -12.55
N VAL A 50 -5.64 -2.31 -12.38
CA VAL A 50 -6.52 -1.80 -13.47
C VAL A 50 -6.74 -0.28 -13.43
N HIS A 51 -5.75 0.55 -13.14
CA HIS A 51 -5.89 1.99 -13.39
C HIS A 51 -5.48 2.35 -14.82
N ASP A 52 -6.30 1.95 -15.81
CA ASP A 52 -6.16 2.44 -17.18
C ASP A 52 -6.57 3.93 -17.22
N PRO A 53 -5.62 4.87 -17.35
CA PRO A 53 -5.93 6.30 -17.33
C PRO A 53 -6.79 6.71 -18.53
N GLU A 54 -6.69 6.00 -19.65
CA GLU A 54 -7.51 6.25 -20.82
C GLU A 54 -8.98 5.86 -20.55
N ALA A 55 -9.23 4.66 -20.04
CA ALA A 55 -10.57 4.26 -19.59
C ALA A 55 -11.12 5.16 -18.48
N ALA A 56 -10.28 5.65 -17.56
CA ALA A 56 -10.69 6.62 -16.55
C ALA A 56 -11.11 7.96 -17.18
N GLY A 57 -10.38 8.43 -18.19
CA GLY A 57 -10.69 9.63 -18.96
C GLY A 57 -12.02 9.52 -19.71
N TYR A 58 -12.26 8.41 -20.41
CA TYR A 58 -13.54 8.17 -21.08
C TYR A 58 -14.71 8.12 -20.11
N ALA A 59 -14.54 7.48 -18.96
CA ALA A 59 -15.57 7.43 -17.92
C ALA A 59 -15.89 8.82 -17.35
N ALA A 60 -14.86 9.64 -17.11
CA ALA A 60 -15.04 11.02 -16.67
C ALA A 60 -15.83 11.84 -17.70
N CYS A 61 -15.50 11.71 -18.98
CA CYS A 61 -16.22 12.37 -20.09
C CYS A 61 -17.69 11.91 -20.18
N ALA A 62 -17.95 10.61 -20.04
CA ALA A 62 -19.30 10.05 -20.02
C ALA A 62 -20.13 10.61 -18.86
N MET A 63 -19.58 10.61 -17.64
CA MET A 63 -20.25 11.16 -16.46
C MET A 63 -20.56 12.66 -16.62
N GLU A 64 -19.63 13.43 -17.16
CA GLU A 64 -19.83 14.86 -17.39
C GLU A 64 -20.91 15.13 -18.44
N THR A 65 -20.99 14.29 -19.47
CA THR A 65 -22.08 14.36 -20.47
C THR A 65 -23.45 14.16 -19.81
N ILE A 66 -23.59 13.17 -18.93
CA ILE A 66 -24.85 12.93 -18.21
C ILE A 66 -25.19 14.13 -17.30
N ARG A 67 -24.21 14.68 -16.57
CA ARG A 67 -24.39 15.88 -15.75
C ARG A 67 -24.82 17.09 -16.57
N PHE A 68 -24.20 17.29 -17.73
CA PHE A 68 -24.58 18.35 -18.66
C PHE A 68 -26.05 18.20 -19.07
N LEU A 69 -26.50 17.01 -19.48
CA LEU A 69 -27.89 16.78 -19.88
C LEU A 69 -28.87 17.04 -18.72
N SER A 70 -28.51 16.63 -17.50
CA SER A 70 -29.31 16.96 -16.31
C SER A 70 -29.40 18.46 -16.05
N SER A 71 -28.30 19.21 -16.27
CA SER A 71 -28.31 20.68 -16.16
C SER A 71 -29.19 21.36 -17.21
N GLN A 72 -29.43 20.71 -18.36
CA GLN A 72 -30.36 21.17 -19.39
C GLN A 72 -31.82 20.79 -19.08
N GLY A 73 -32.08 20.17 -17.92
CA GLY A 73 -33.42 19.79 -17.48
C GLY A 73 -33.88 18.41 -17.95
N LEU A 74 -32.98 17.58 -18.49
CA LEU A 74 -33.33 16.21 -18.88
C LEU A 74 -33.25 15.28 -17.66
N PRO A 75 -34.38 14.65 -17.26
CA PRO A 75 -34.37 13.71 -16.14
C PRO A 75 -33.64 12.41 -16.50
N PRO A 76 -33.18 11.62 -15.52
CA PRO A 76 -32.51 10.33 -15.74
C PRO A 76 -33.32 9.34 -16.59
N ASP A 77 -34.64 9.36 -16.46
CA ASP A 77 -35.55 8.49 -17.22
C ASP A 77 -35.78 8.95 -18.67
N HIS A 78 -35.25 10.10 -19.06
CA HIS A 78 -35.35 10.58 -20.43
C HIS A 78 -34.67 9.59 -21.38
N PRO A 79 -35.29 9.19 -22.52
CA PRO A 79 -34.79 8.11 -23.37
C PRO A 79 -33.35 8.32 -23.85
N ILE A 80 -32.96 9.58 -24.10
CA ILE A 80 -31.59 9.93 -24.47
C ILE A 80 -30.61 9.71 -23.30
N VAL A 81 -30.98 10.17 -22.09
CA VAL A 81 -30.11 10.06 -20.90
C VAL A 81 -29.95 8.60 -20.52
N LYS A 82 -31.05 7.84 -20.53
CA LYS A 82 -31.06 6.40 -20.29
C LYS A 82 -30.20 5.65 -21.29
N GLY A 83 -30.42 5.86 -22.59
CA GLY A 83 -29.65 5.17 -23.63
C GLY A 83 -28.16 5.52 -23.61
N LEU A 84 -27.79 6.74 -23.24
CA LEU A 84 -26.38 7.12 -23.05
C LEU A 84 -25.78 6.50 -21.79
N THR A 85 -26.54 6.44 -20.69
CA THR A 85 -26.10 5.81 -19.45
C THR A 85 -25.82 4.32 -19.66
N GLU A 86 -26.72 3.61 -20.34
CA GLU A 86 -26.55 2.20 -20.68
C GLU A 86 -25.29 2.00 -21.55
N LYS A 87 -25.15 2.77 -22.64
CA LYS A 87 -24.02 2.62 -23.58
C LYS A 87 -22.66 3.02 -23.03
N LEU A 88 -22.61 4.02 -22.15
CA LEU A 88 -21.34 4.60 -21.70
C LEU A 88 -20.89 4.08 -20.33
N LEU A 89 -21.81 3.57 -19.50
CA LEU A 89 -21.54 3.26 -18.10
C LEU A 89 -21.88 1.82 -17.68
N GLN A 90 -22.73 1.08 -18.40
CA GLN A 90 -23.10 -0.30 -18.00
C GLN A 90 -22.15 -1.40 -18.48
N ASP A 91 -21.41 -1.22 -19.58
CA ASP A 91 -20.48 -2.26 -20.10
C ASP A 91 -19.14 -2.38 -19.33
N ARG A 92 -19.12 -2.02 -18.03
CA ARG A 92 -17.89 -2.01 -17.21
C ARG A 92 -17.85 -3.07 -16.10
N GLU A 93 -18.74 -4.06 -16.14
CA GLU A 93 -18.74 -5.24 -15.24
C GLU A 93 -18.08 -6.46 -15.87
#